data_AF-A0A183EF72-F1
#
_entry.id   AF-A0A183EF72-F1
#
_cell.length_a   1.000
_cell.length_b   1.000
_cell.length_c   1.000
_cell.angle_alpha   90.00
_cell.angle_beta   90.00
_cell.angle_gamma   90.00
#
_symmetry.space_group_name_H-M   'P 1'
#
loop_
_entity.id
_entity.type
_entity.pdbx_description
1 polymer ?
#
loop_
_entity_poly.entity_id
_entity_poly.type
_entity_poly.pdbx_seq_one_letter_code
_entity_poly.pdbx_strand_id
1 'polypeptide(L)'
;MVRNHIGVENASWLCRINFFSVQIIPYVSCDPVKDYMLPVAERLRRLAEKAYKDEEHMRTHPDDADEGTVAEDNARLVRDVYAYFPILMKYTDLHRAQWLKTPSWETDGVYENVAVIFKIWSLSQHFKREELNFTAQYEDESVAVGTGEMKTGKAAIAERKKKRREGQVIGLKQFRFCLLR
;
A
#
# COMPACT_ATOMS: atom_id res chain seq x y z
N MET A 1 -5.18 -16.60 1.04
CA MET A 1 -3.95 -16.38 1.83
C MET A 1 -3.75 -14.91 2.22
N VAL A 2 -3.77 -13.93 1.30
CA VAL A 2 -3.62 -12.48 1.64
C VAL A 2 -4.80 -11.94 2.47
N ARG A 3 -6.04 -12.22 2.04
CA ARG A 3 -7.28 -11.73 2.68
C ARG A 3 -7.34 -11.93 4.20
N ASN A 4 -6.77 -13.02 4.71
CA ASN A 4 -6.82 -13.37 6.13
C ASN A 4 -5.74 -12.67 6.97
N HIS A 5 -4.74 -12.05 6.33
CA HIS A 5 -3.58 -11.47 7.01
C HIS A 5 -3.50 -9.94 6.92
N ILE A 6 -4.39 -9.30 6.17
CA ILE A 6 -4.60 -7.85 6.21
C ILE A 6 -4.97 -7.45 7.66
N GLY A 7 -4.22 -6.54 8.25
CA GLY A 7 -4.39 -6.06 9.63
C GLY A 7 -3.78 -6.93 10.71
N VAL A 8 -2.95 -7.94 10.39
CA VAL A 8 -2.29 -8.81 11.37
C VAL A 8 -0.87 -8.34 11.67
N GLU A 9 -0.48 -8.29 12.95
CA GLU A 9 0.82 -7.78 13.42
C GLU A 9 2.03 -8.56 12.86
N ASN A 10 1.96 -9.90 12.87
CA ASN A 10 3.08 -10.79 12.49
C ASN A 10 3.09 -11.21 11.01
N ALA A 11 2.81 -10.28 10.10
CA ALA A 11 2.71 -10.58 8.66
C ALA A 11 3.78 -9.89 7.80
N SER A 12 5.03 -9.85 8.26
CA SER A 12 6.19 -9.31 7.50
C SER A 12 6.42 -10.00 6.15
N TRP A 13 5.98 -11.25 6.00
CA TRP A 13 6.04 -12.01 4.74
C TRP A 13 5.10 -11.48 3.64
N LEU A 14 4.10 -10.66 3.97
CA LEU A 14 3.17 -10.05 3.00
C LEU A 14 3.91 -9.29 1.89
N CYS A 15 5.05 -8.68 2.21
CA CYS A 15 5.83 -7.93 1.23
C CYS A 15 6.45 -8.83 0.14
N ARG A 16 6.72 -10.11 0.45
CA ARG A 16 7.25 -11.10 -0.51
C ARG A 16 6.17 -11.78 -1.34
N ILE A 17 4.90 -11.70 -0.94
CA ILE A 17 3.77 -12.33 -1.64
C ILE A 17 3.64 -11.82 -3.07
N ASN A 18 3.95 -10.54 -3.32
CA ASN A 18 3.91 -9.98 -4.67
C ASN A 18 4.76 -10.79 -5.66
N PHE A 19 5.95 -11.25 -5.26
CA PHE A 19 6.82 -12.04 -6.14
C PHE A 19 6.16 -13.34 -6.59
N PHE A 20 5.48 -14.04 -5.68
CA PHE A 20 4.84 -15.33 -5.96
C PHE A 20 3.47 -15.19 -6.62
N SER A 21 2.66 -14.23 -6.16
CA SER A 21 1.28 -14.05 -6.63
C SER A 21 1.25 -13.65 -8.09
N VAL A 22 2.17 -12.79 -8.51
CA VAL A 22 2.31 -12.32 -9.88
C VAL A 22 2.49 -13.45 -10.90
N GLN A 23 3.24 -14.48 -10.54
CA GLN A 23 3.53 -15.61 -11.44
C GLN A 23 2.30 -16.52 -11.61
N ILE A 24 1.38 -16.50 -10.65
CA ILE A 24 0.22 -17.40 -10.60
C ILE A 24 -1.02 -16.74 -11.23
N ILE A 25 -1.13 -15.41 -11.19
CA ILE A 25 -2.27 -14.64 -11.73
C ILE A 25 -2.73 -15.09 -13.13
N PRO A 26 -1.83 -15.35 -14.12
CA PRO A 26 -2.27 -15.76 -15.46
C PRO A 26 -2.97 -17.12 -15.53
N TYR A 27 -2.84 -17.95 -14.50
CA TYR A 27 -3.32 -19.34 -14.47
C TYR A 27 -4.56 -19.54 -13.57
N VAL A 28 -5.08 -18.47 -12.97
CA VAL A 28 -6.24 -18.55 -12.08
C VAL A 28 -7.52 -18.65 -12.92
N SER A 29 -8.24 -19.77 -12.80
CA SER A 29 -9.47 -20.06 -13.58
C SER A 29 -10.77 -19.59 -12.89
N CYS A 30 -10.74 -19.28 -11.59
CA CYS A 30 -11.88 -18.75 -10.84
C CYS A 30 -11.88 -17.23 -10.90
N ASP A 31 -13.06 -16.58 -10.97
CA ASP A 31 -13.19 -15.11 -10.94
C ASP A 31 -12.65 -14.55 -9.62
N PRO A 32 -11.41 -14.06 -9.58
CA PRO A 32 -10.78 -13.65 -8.36
C PRO A 32 -11.20 -12.24 -7.94
N VAL A 33 -11.94 -11.51 -8.79
CA VAL A 33 -12.39 -10.15 -8.50
C VAL A 33 -13.37 -10.16 -7.35
N LYS A 34 -14.41 -10.99 -7.47
CA LYS A 34 -15.48 -11.10 -6.49
C LYS A 34 -15.01 -11.70 -5.16
N ASP A 35 -14.25 -12.79 -5.21
CA ASP A 35 -13.96 -13.58 -4.00
C ASP A 35 -12.70 -13.09 -3.24
N TYR A 36 -11.81 -12.36 -3.92
CA TYR A 36 -10.52 -11.97 -3.37
C TYR A 36 -10.20 -10.48 -3.50
N MET A 37 -10.27 -9.89 -4.71
CA MET A 37 -9.84 -8.50 -4.90
C MET A 37 -10.77 -7.51 -4.20
N LEU A 38 -12.07 -7.60 -4.48
CA LEU A 38 -13.06 -6.69 -3.91
C LEU A 38 -13.09 -6.74 -2.37
N PRO A 39 -13.18 -7.92 -1.71
CA PRO A 39 -13.17 -7.98 -0.25
C PRO A 39 -11.90 -7.42 0.40
N VAL A 40 -10.75 -7.55 -0.27
CA VAL A 40 -9.48 -6.96 0.21
C VAL A 40 -9.50 -5.45 0.05
N ALA A 41 -9.96 -4.93 -1.10
CA ALA A 41 -10.09 -3.49 -1.34
C ALA A 41 -11.01 -2.83 -0.31
N GLU A 42 -12.19 -3.42 -0.04
CA GLU A 42 -13.12 -2.94 0.99
C GLU A 42 -12.49 -2.93 2.38
N ARG A 43 -11.76 -3.99 2.75
CA ARG A 43 -11.11 -4.07 4.05
C ARG A 43 -10.04 -2.99 4.22
N LEU A 44 -9.20 -2.79 3.20
CA LEU A 44 -8.17 -1.75 3.20
C LEU A 44 -8.79 -0.35 3.27
N ARG A 45 -9.90 -0.12 2.56
CA ARG A 45 -10.66 1.13 2.65
C ARG A 45 -11.14 1.39 4.08
N ARG A 46 -11.77 0.40 4.73
CA ARG A 46 -12.27 0.57 6.12
C ARG A 46 -11.13 0.86 7.09
N LEU A 47 -9.97 0.21 6.93
CA LEU A 47 -8.78 0.48 7.74
C LEU A 47 -8.23 1.89 7.48
N ALA A 48 -8.20 2.34 6.23
CA ALA A 48 -7.79 3.70 5.89
C ALA A 48 -8.75 4.76 6.45
N GLU A 49 -10.06 4.55 6.36
CA GLU A 49 -11.07 5.44 6.94
C GLU A 49 -10.93 5.53 8.46
N LYS A 50 -10.73 4.39 9.13
CA LYS A 50 -10.47 4.35 10.58
C LYS A 50 -9.20 5.15 10.93
N ALA A 51 -8.07 4.83 10.29
CA ALA A 51 -6.79 5.48 10.56
C ALA A 51 -6.86 7.01 10.35
N TYR A 52 -7.56 7.46 9.31
CA TYR A 52 -7.74 8.89 9.06
C TYR A 52 -8.63 9.57 10.09
N LYS A 53 -9.71 8.91 10.52
CA LYS A 53 -10.57 9.42 11.59
C LYS A 53 -9.81 9.52 12.91
N ASP A 54 -9.00 8.51 13.23
CA ASP A 54 -8.15 8.49 14.43
C ASP A 54 -7.14 9.67 14.36
N GLU A 55 -6.51 9.93 13.20
CA GLU A 55 -5.65 11.10 12.97
C GLU A 55 -6.36 12.44 13.20
N GLU A 56 -7.57 12.61 12.65
CA GLU A 56 -8.37 13.84 12.86
C GLU A 56 -8.75 14.03 14.32
N HIS A 57 -9.04 12.94 15.04
CA HIS A 57 -9.36 12.96 16.46
C HIS A 57 -8.14 13.39 17.29
N MET A 58 -6.96 12.80 17.07
CA MET A 58 -5.73 13.19 17.78
C MET A 58 -5.40 14.68 17.58
N ARG A 59 -5.64 15.22 16.37
CA ARG A 59 -5.41 16.64 16.08
C ARG A 59 -6.27 17.58 16.95
N THR A 60 -7.43 17.11 17.40
CA THR A 60 -8.37 17.88 18.21
C THR A 60 -8.28 17.55 19.70
N HIS A 61 -7.77 16.36 20.06
CA HIS A 61 -7.67 15.84 21.42
C HIS A 61 -6.30 15.17 21.63
N PRO A 62 -5.20 15.94 21.73
CA PRO A 62 -3.84 15.38 21.79
C PRO A 62 -3.55 14.60 23.08
N ASP A 63 -4.30 14.86 24.16
CA ASP A 63 -4.08 14.21 25.46
C ASP A 63 -4.73 12.81 25.55
N ASP A 64 -5.66 12.48 24.66
CA ASP A 64 -6.40 11.20 24.63
C ASP A 64 -5.75 10.15 23.69
N ALA A 65 -4.65 10.52 23.04
CA ALA A 65 -4.06 9.79 21.93
C ALA A 65 -2.85 8.94 22.35
N ASP A 66 -2.91 7.63 22.12
CA ASP A 66 -1.72 6.79 22.11
C ASP A 66 -1.02 6.91 20.74
N GLU A 67 -0.10 7.87 20.64
CA GLU A 67 0.69 8.12 19.42
C GLU A 67 1.44 6.86 18.92
N GLY A 68 1.82 5.96 19.84
CA GLY A 68 2.51 4.70 19.51
C GLY A 68 1.59 3.74 18.76
N THR A 69 0.42 3.47 19.33
CA THR A 69 -0.59 2.61 18.69
C THR A 69 -1.03 3.16 17.33
N VAL A 70 -1.22 4.48 17.20
CA VAL A 70 -1.63 5.09 15.91
C VAL A 70 -0.53 4.97 14.86
N ALA A 71 0.74 5.13 15.24
CA ALA A 71 1.86 4.94 14.32
C ALA A 71 1.93 3.47 13.83
N GLU A 72 1.78 2.49 14.73
CA GLU A 72 1.78 1.08 14.36
C GLU A 72 0.63 0.69 13.43
N ASP A 73 -0.58 1.16 13.70
CA ASP A 73 -1.75 0.91 12.86
C ASP A 73 -1.57 1.51 11.44
N ASN A 74 -0.99 2.71 11.35
CA ASN A 74 -0.67 3.33 10.06
C ASN A 74 0.44 2.56 9.32
N ALA A 75 1.47 2.08 10.03
CA ALA A 75 2.53 1.27 9.42
C ALA A 75 1.99 -0.06 8.86
N ARG A 76 1.08 -0.72 9.58
CA ARG A 76 0.37 -1.93 9.12
C ARG A 76 -0.47 -1.65 7.88
N LEU A 77 -1.21 -0.55 7.88
CA LEU A 77 -2.01 -0.11 6.74
C LEU A 77 -1.16 0.11 5.48
N VAL A 78 -0.04 0.82 5.61
CA VAL A 78 0.92 1.04 4.51
C VAL A 78 1.42 -0.29 3.96
N ARG A 79 1.90 -1.20 4.82
CA ARG A 79 2.37 -2.53 4.41
C ARG A 79 1.31 -3.27 3.60
N ASP A 80 0.08 -3.29 4.10
CA ASP A 80 -1.01 -4.05 3.48
C ASP A 80 -1.45 -3.45 2.14
N VAL A 81 -1.44 -2.12 2.01
CA VAL A 81 -1.67 -1.41 0.75
C VAL A 81 -0.58 -1.73 -0.26
N TYR A 82 0.69 -1.70 0.16
CA TYR A 82 1.84 -2.04 -0.70
C TYR A 82 1.91 -3.53 -1.07
N ALA A 83 1.29 -4.42 -0.29
CA ALA A 83 1.14 -5.82 -0.67
C ALA A 83 0.02 -6.03 -1.70
N TYR A 84 -1.10 -5.32 -1.55
CA TYR A 84 -2.29 -5.47 -2.40
C TYR A 84 -2.14 -4.78 -3.77
N PHE A 85 -1.68 -3.54 -3.81
CA PHE A 85 -1.75 -2.76 -5.04
C PHE A 85 -0.90 -3.31 -6.20
N PRO A 86 0.31 -3.87 -6.00
CA PRO A 86 1.05 -4.53 -7.09
C PRO A 86 0.32 -5.72 -7.71
N ILE A 87 -0.37 -6.50 -6.88
CA ILE A 87 -1.20 -7.64 -7.31
C ILE A 87 -2.39 -7.12 -8.12
N LEU A 88 -3.06 -6.09 -7.60
CA LEU A 88 -4.18 -5.45 -8.27
C LEU A 88 -3.78 -4.87 -9.63
N MET A 89 -2.70 -4.08 -9.71
CA MET A 89 -2.25 -3.46 -10.96
C MET A 89 -1.99 -4.49 -12.04
N LYS A 90 -1.28 -5.57 -11.71
CA LYS A 90 -0.99 -6.64 -12.69
C LYS A 90 -2.24 -7.39 -13.13
N TYR A 91 -3.16 -7.63 -12.20
CA TYR A 91 -4.44 -8.23 -12.53
C TYR A 91 -5.29 -7.33 -13.44
N THR A 92 -5.40 -6.05 -13.11
CA THR A 92 -6.14 -5.08 -13.93
C THR A 92 -5.52 -4.91 -15.31
N ASP A 93 -4.18 -4.92 -15.42
CA ASP A 93 -3.49 -4.85 -16.71
C ASP A 93 -3.77 -6.08 -17.57
N LEU A 94 -3.74 -7.28 -16.99
CA LEU A 94 -4.02 -8.53 -17.70
C LEU A 94 -5.46 -8.61 -18.22
N HIS A 95 -6.42 -8.14 -17.43
CA HIS A 95 -7.86 -8.21 -17.73
C HIS A 95 -8.45 -6.90 -18.27
N ARG A 96 -7.62 -5.89 -18.57
CA ARG A 96 -8.06 -4.53 -18.93
C ARG A 96 -9.09 -4.51 -20.06
N ALA A 97 -8.84 -5.27 -21.13
CA ALA A 97 -9.74 -5.32 -22.28
C ALA A 97 -11.11 -5.92 -21.93
N GLN A 98 -11.17 -6.87 -20.99
CA GLN A 98 -12.41 -7.48 -20.52
C GLN A 98 -13.18 -6.52 -19.63
N TRP A 99 -12.51 -5.90 -18.64
CA TRP A 99 -13.13 -4.95 -17.72
C TRP A 99 -13.72 -3.74 -18.45
N LEU A 100 -13.04 -3.24 -19.50
CA LEU A 100 -13.55 -2.14 -20.32
C LEU A 100 -14.72 -2.53 -21.23
N LYS A 101 -14.78 -3.79 -21.70
CA LYS A 101 -15.85 -4.26 -22.59
C LYS A 101 -17.09 -4.70 -21.81
N THR A 102 -16.90 -5.22 -20.60
CA THR A 102 -17.97 -5.77 -19.76
C THR A 102 -17.70 -5.37 -18.31
N PRO A 103 -18.01 -4.11 -17.95
CA PRO A 103 -17.90 -3.67 -16.57
C PRO A 103 -18.90 -4.43 -15.70
N SER A 104 -18.51 -4.73 -14.46
CA SER A 104 -19.37 -5.34 -13.46
C SER A 104 -19.37 -4.52 -12.17
N TRP A 105 -20.38 -4.73 -11.32
CA TRP A 105 -20.44 -4.04 -10.03
C TRP A 105 -19.23 -4.40 -9.16
N GLU A 106 -18.65 -5.59 -9.31
CA GLU A 106 -17.45 -5.99 -8.60
C GLU A 106 -16.22 -5.19 -9.05
N THR A 107 -16.02 -5.01 -10.37
CA THR A 107 -14.88 -4.25 -10.91
C THR A 107 -15.00 -2.77 -10.52
N ASP A 108 -16.20 -2.22 -10.61
CA ASP A 108 -16.48 -0.83 -10.22
C ASP A 108 -16.24 -0.63 -8.71
N GLY A 109 -16.70 -1.58 -7.89
CA GLY A 109 -16.44 -1.58 -6.46
C GLY A 109 -14.95 -1.61 -6.12
N VAL A 110 -14.13 -2.35 -6.86
CA VAL A 110 -12.66 -2.34 -6.67
C VAL A 110 -12.10 -0.94 -6.94
N TYR A 111 -12.46 -0.32 -8.07
CA TYR A 111 -12.00 1.02 -8.41
C TYR A 111 -12.44 2.07 -7.39
N GLU A 112 -13.69 2.02 -6.94
CA GLU A 112 -14.23 2.96 -5.96
C GLU A 112 -13.51 2.87 -4.61
N ASN A 113 -13.35 1.64 -4.07
CA ASN A 113 -12.64 1.43 -2.82
C ASN A 113 -11.19 1.93 -2.89
N VAL A 114 -10.52 1.64 -4.01
CA VAL A 114 -9.14 2.09 -4.25
C VAL A 114 -9.06 3.61 -4.36
N ALA A 115 -10.00 4.26 -5.04
CA ALA A 115 -10.06 5.72 -5.14
C ALA A 115 -10.19 6.40 -3.78
N VAL A 116 -11.00 5.83 -2.87
CA VAL A 116 -11.12 6.32 -1.48
C VAL A 116 -9.80 6.19 -0.73
N ILE A 117 -9.12 5.04 -0.84
CA ILE A 117 -7.79 4.84 -0.21
C ILE A 117 -6.79 5.89 -0.73
N PHE A 118 -6.76 6.16 -2.03
CA PHE A 118 -5.88 7.20 -2.61
C PHE A 118 -6.22 8.59 -2.10
N LYS A 119 -7.51 8.91 -2.00
CA LYS A 119 -7.95 10.20 -1.45
C LYS A 119 -7.43 10.35 -0.02
N ILE A 120 -7.64 9.35 0.84
CA ILE A 120 -7.17 9.38 2.23
C ILE A 120 -5.65 9.51 2.29
N TRP A 121 -4.91 8.71 1.53
CA TRP A 121 -3.44 8.79 1.47
C TRP A 121 -2.97 10.19 1.09
N SER A 122 -3.60 10.85 0.11
CA SER A 122 -3.23 12.21 -0.29
C SER A 122 -3.40 13.24 0.83
N LEU A 123 -4.40 13.04 1.71
CA LEU A 123 -4.78 13.96 2.78
C LEU A 123 -4.02 13.68 4.10
N SER A 124 -3.92 12.42 4.49
CA SER A 124 -3.34 11.93 5.76
C SER A 124 -1.83 12.16 5.85
N GLN A 125 -1.38 12.86 6.89
CA GLN A 125 0.05 13.08 7.12
C GLN A 125 0.69 11.85 7.75
N HIS A 126 -0.04 11.12 8.59
CA HIS A 126 0.44 9.88 9.21
C HIS A 126 0.69 8.80 8.16
N PHE A 127 -0.25 8.62 7.23
CA PHE A 127 -0.10 7.66 6.14
C PHE A 127 1.14 7.99 5.28
N LYS A 128 1.29 9.25 4.84
CA LYS A 128 2.49 9.67 4.07
C LYS A 128 3.80 9.52 4.84
N ARG A 129 3.78 9.68 6.17
CA ARG A 129 4.96 9.47 7.01
C ARG A 129 5.33 7.99 7.04
N GLU A 130 4.37 7.11 7.31
CA GLU A 130 4.62 5.68 7.40
C GLU A 130 4.94 5.06 6.03
N GLU A 131 4.41 5.59 4.92
CA GLU A 131 4.83 5.25 3.56
C GLU A 131 6.35 5.45 3.36
N LEU A 132 6.86 6.60 3.80
CA LEU A 132 8.28 6.92 3.71
C LEU A 132 9.11 5.99 4.60
N ASN A 133 8.62 5.67 5.79
CA ASN A 133 9.29 4.73 6.69
C ASN A 133 9.36 3.33 6.07
N PHE A 134 8.24 2.83 5.54
CA PHE A 134 8.15 1.53 4.90
C PHE A 134 9.09 1.43 3.69
N THR A 135 9.09 2.44 2.81
CA THR A 135 9.97 2.45 1.62
C THR A 135 11.44 2.48 2.01
N ALA A 136 11.81 3.26 3.04
CA ALA A 136 13.19 3.33 3.53
C ALA A 136 13.67 1.98 4.08
N GLN A 137 12.81 1.27 4.82
CA GLN A 137 13.13 -0.06 5.34
C GLN A 137 13.25 -1.10 4.22
N TYR A 138 12.38 -1.04 3.21
CA TYR A 138 12.37 -1.99 2.11
C TYR A 138 13.57 -1.83 1.16
N GLU A 139 14.02 -0.58 0.95
CA GLU A 139 15.28 -0.31 0.23
C GLU A 139 16.49 -0.83 1.03
N ASP A 140 16.52 -0.68 2.35
CA ASP A 140 17.61 -1.24 3.18
C ASP A 140 17.62 -2.78 3.16
N GLU A 141 16.46 -3.46 3.20
CA GLU A 141 16.39 -4.92 3.02
C GLU A 141 16.81 -5.36 1.61
N SER A 142 16.50 -4.58 0.58
CA SER A 142 16.94 -4.85 -0.80
C SER A 142 18.46 -4.66 -0.98
N VAL A 143 19.06 -3.69 -0.29
CA VAL A 143 20.51 -3.38 -0.39
C VAL A 143 21.33 -4.28 0.53
N ALA A 144 20.77 -4.77 1.64
CA ALA A 144 21.39 -5.79 2.49
C ALA A 144 21.63 -7.12 1.75
N VAL A 145 20.85 -7.40 0.71
CA VAL A 145 21.06 -8.55 -0.20
C VAL A 145 22.07 -8.21 -1.33
N GLY A 146 22.42 -6.94 -1.51
CA GLY A 146 23.20 -6.44 -2.66
C GLY A 146 24.66 -6.06 -2.40
N THR A 147 24.98 -5.30 -1.34
CA THR A 147 26.39 -4.91 -1.08
C THR A 147 26.54 -4.42 0.35
N GLY A 148 27.35 -5.12 1.14
CA GLY A 148 27.78 -4.65 2.45
C GLY A 148 28.76 -3.50 2.29
N GLU A 149 28.31 -2.26 2.50
CA GLU A 149 29.14 -1.13 2.93
C GLU A 149 28.23 0.05 3.38
N MET A 150 27.96 0.14 4.69
CA MET A 150 27.23 1.27 5.29
C MET A 150 28.18 2.47 5.44
N LYS A 151 27.91 3.57 4.72
CA LYS A 151 28.57 4.86 4.97
C LYS A 151 27.70 5.72 5.90
N THR A 152 28.17 5.96 7.13
CA THR A 152 27.53 6.81 8.15
C THR A 152 28.06 8.24 8.13
N GLY A 153 27.17 9.25 8.12
CA GLY A 153 27.54 10.67 8.28
C GLY A 153 26.47 11.67 7.80
N LYS A 154 26.65 12.97 8.09
CA LYS A 154 25.72 14.07 7.73
C LYS A 154 25.45 14.17 6.20
N ALA A 155 26.41 13.78 5.36
CA ALA A 155 26.24 13.69 3.91
C ALA A 155 25.27 12.57 3.49
N ALA A 156 25.31 11.42 4.17
CA ALA A 156 24.34 10.34 3.98
C ALA A 156 22.92 10.80 4.37
N ILE A 157 22.77 11.64 5.40
CA ILE A 157 21.47 12.19 5.81
C ILE A 157 20.91 13.16 4.76
N ALA A 158 21.75 13.98 4.13
CA ALA A 158 21.35 14.91 3.07
C ALA A 158 20.98 14.16 1.77
N GLU A 159 21.74 13.13 1.41
CA GLU A 159 21.44 12.28 0.26
C GLU A 159 20.19 11.42 0.48
N ARG A 160 20.00 10.89 1.70
CA ARG A 160 18.74 10.27 2.16
C ARG A 160 17.57 11.26 2.06
N LYS A 161 17.73 12.53 2.47
CA LYS A 161 16.70 13.58 2.33
C LYS A 161 16.36 13.95 0.89
N LYS A 162 17.33 13.89 -0.04
CA LYS A 162 17.11 14.17 -1.46
C LYS A 162 16.40 12.99 -2.15
N LYS A 163 16.89 11.77 -1.94
CA LYS A 163 16.26 10.53 -2.45
C LYS A 163 14.85 10.31 -1.88
N ARG A 164 14.60 10.73 -0.62
CA ARG A 164 13.27 10.80 0.01
C ARG A 164 12.22 11.56 -0.80
N ARG A 165 12.60 12.60 -1.57
CA ARG A 165 11.65 13.35 -2.41
C ARG A 165 11.43 12.66 -3.76
N GLU A 166 12.39 11.89 -4.24
CA GLU A 166 12.35 11.23 -5.55
C GLU A 166 11.59 9.89 -5.49
N GLY A 167 11.77 9.08 -4.43
CA GLY A 167 11.02 7.83 -4.23
C GLY A 167 9.51 8.05 -4.00
N GLN A 168 9.16 9.10 -3.25
CA GLN A 168 7.77 9.55 -3.05
C GLN A 168 7.08 9.93 -4.37
N VAL A 169 7.86 10.37 -5.36
CA VAL A 169 7.36 10.70 -6.70
C VAL A 169 7.17 9.44 -7.54
N ILE A 170 7.92 8.36 -7.33
CA ILE A 170 7.83 7.13 -8.12
C ILE A 170 6.64 6.27 -7.69
N GLY A 171 6.45 6.02 -6.38
CA GLY A 171 5.29 5.27 -5.88
C GLY A 171 3.97 5.93 -6.28
N LEU A 172 3.83 7.23 -6.01
CA LEU A 172 2.63 7.99 -6.35
C LEU A 172 2.38 8.11 -7.86
N LYS A 173 3.43 8.17 -8.70
CA LYS A 173 3.29 8.21 -10.16
C LYS A 173 2.93 6.86 -10.74
N GLN A 174 3.58 5.77 -10.32
CA GLN A 174 3.27 4.42 -10.80
C GLN A 174 1.80 4.05 -10.53
N PHE A 175 1.32 4.41 -9.34
CA PHE A 175 -0.06 4.14 -8.93
C PHE A 175 -1.11 5.07 -9.55
N ARG A 176 -0.86 6.39 -9.64
CA ARG A 176 -1.77 7.31 -10.38
C ARG A 176 -1.90 6.94 -11.85
N PHE A 177 -0.82 6.47 -12.48
CA PHE A 177 -0.80 6.21 -13.92
C PHE A 177 -1.62 4.96 -14.31
N CYS A 178 -1.82 4.01 -13.39
CA CYS A 178 -2.51 2.75 -13.63
C CYS A 178 -4.03 2.83 -13.39
N LEU A 179 -4.50 3.75 -12.52
CA LEU A 179 -5.92 3.88 -12.15
C LEU A 179 -6.65 5.08 -12.79
N LEU A 180 -5.94 6.12 -13.23
CA LEU A 180 -6.53 7.32 -13.85
C LEU A 180 -6.47 7.29 -15.39
N ARG A 181 -6.36 6.10 -16.02
CA ARG A 181 -6.23 5.95 -17.47
C ARG A 181 -7.09 4.86 -18.05
#